data_AF-A0A8H5ZZP0-F1
#
_entry.id   AF-A0A8H5ZZP0-F1
#
_cell.length_a   1.000
_cell.length_b   1.000
_cell.length_c   1.000
_cell.angle_alpha   90.00
_cell.angle_beta   90.00
_cell.angle_gamma   90.00
#
_symmetry.space_group_name_H-M   'P 1'
#
loop_
_entity.id
_entity.type
_entity.pdbx_description
1 polymer ?
#
loop_
_entity_poly.entity_id
_entity_poly.type
_entity_poly.pdbx_seq_one_letter_code
_entity_poly.pdbx_strand_id
1 'polypeptide(L)'
;MSTARFQSGPTAAPQSTVRHASLPDVSPCGKLFQAAKDGNTKLIEQLVLQGADINQQCMKLNGYTPLIVAAIAGQVSAVEALLRLKADPNIRDSDGYKISKLAIDANQMDAVTCLIKWGVVVTDPRVQEGKDWLTEQYELMWKDVKDPDSKPPRAVLDYINNGYPNGPWPDKRSILDVYWEHILLQYIGDQPLDIQRNVSTDLILPHSGTFCRILSGHAGYKEAARLLYKALPTTKYIIKGTVVDEKDRWVTERWGYLDTDYKLQVEDGIDAFLINKETEKIEVMMINFSVGPTGS
;
A
#
# COMPACT_ATOMS: atom_id res chain seq x y z
N MET A 1 -6.77 -8.25 41.11
CA MET A 1 -5.55 -8.30 40.29
C MET A 1 -5.81 -9.27 39.14
N SER A 2 -6.17 -8.76 37.96
CA SER A 2 -6.32 -9.57 36.76
C SER A 2 -5.10 -9.28 35.89
N THR A 3 -4.25 -10.29 35.69
CA THR A 3 -3.09 -10.22 34.81
C THR A 3 -3.60 -10.21 33.38
N ALA A 4 -3.49 -9.06 32.70
CA ALA A 4 -3.72 -9.00 31.27
C ALA A 4 -2.76 -9.99 30.60
N ARG A 5 -3.32 -11.02 29.93
CA ARG A 5 -2.53 -11.91 29.08
C ARG A 5 -1.91 -11.06 27.99
N PHE A 6 -0.58 -11.10 27.87
CA PHE A 6 0.11 -10.60 26.69
C PHE A 6 -0.57 -11.20 25.46
N GLN A 7 -1.26 -10.38 24.67
CA GLN A 7 -1.59 -10.76 23.31
C GLN A 7 -0.25 -10.97 22.60
N SER A 8 -0.07 -12.16 22.02
CA SER A 8 1.04 -12.43 21.12
C SER A 8 1.11 -11.29 20.11
N GLY A 9 2.21 -10.53 20.11
CA GLY A 9 2.41 -9.48 19.12
C GLY A 9 2.19 -10.03 17.70
N PRO A 10 1.79 -9.18 16.74
CA PRO A 10 1.61 -9.61 15.37
C PRO A 10 2.90 -10.29 14.90
N THR A 11 2.78 -11.54 14.47
CA THR A 11 3.87 -12.23 13.77
C THR A 11 4.20 -11.38 12.55
N ALA A 12 5.46 -10.93 12.42
CA ALA A 12 5.91 -10.22 11.23
C ALA A 12 5.45 -11.01 10.00
N ALA A 13 4.72 -10.35 9.10
CA ALA A 13 4.32 -10.98 7.85
C ALA A 13 5.57 -11.60 7.21
N PRO A 14 5.51 -12.87 6.76
CA PRO A 14 6.68 -13.54 6.21
C PRO A 14 7.30 -12.65 5.14
N GLN A 15 8.62 -12.49 5.20
CA GLN A 15 9.39 -11.61 4.31
C GLN A 15 8.98 -11.84 2.86
N SER A 16 8.21 -10.90 2.30
CA SER A 16 8.05 -10.72 0.87
C SER A 16 9.39 -10.18 0.37
N THR A 17 10.36 -11.07 0.19
CA THR A 17 11.54 -10.77 -0.61
C THR A 17 11.05 -10.23 -1.95
N VAL A 18 11.63 -9.12 -2.41
CA VAL A 18 11.45 -8.59 -3.77
C VAL A 18 11.75 -9.76 -4.71
N ARG A 19 10.72 -10.48 -5.14
CA ARG A 19 10.88 -11.62 -6.01
C ARG A 19 11.09 -11.02 -7.38
N HIS A 20 12.28 -11.23 -7.94
CA HIS A 20 12.40 -11.30 -9.40
C HIS A 20 11.42 -12.38 -9.85
N ALA A 21 10.20 -11.96 -10.16
CA ALA A 21 9.07 -12.85 -10.35
C ALA A 21 9.25 -13.54 -11.69
N SER A 22 9.91 -14.69 -11.70
CA SER A 22 9.74 -15.64 -12.79
C SER A 22 8.25 -15.98 -12.86
N LEU A 23 7.65 -15.76 -14.03
CA LEU A 23 6.21 -15.90 -14.19
C LEU A 23 5.80 -17.36 -13.91
N PRO A 24 4.89 -17.62 -12.96
CA PRO A 24 4.48 -18.97 -12.58
C PRO A 24 3.85 -19.75 -13.75
N ASP A 25 3.63 -21.06 -13.52
CA ASP A 25 2.89 -21.89 -14.48
C ASP A 25 1.44 -21.42 -14.59
N VAL A 26 1.04 -21.02 -15.80
CA VAL A 26 -0.29 -20.49 -16.09
C VAL A 26 -1.26 -21.54 -16.62
N SER A 27 -0.77 -22.76 -16.87
CA SER A 27 -1.59 -23.88 -17.34
C SER A 27 -2.87 -24.13 -16.51
N PRO A 28 -2.88 -23.95 -15.16
CA PRO A 28 -4.07 -24.21 -14.36
C PRO A 28 -5.20 -23.18 -14.53
N CYS A 29 -4.94 -22.06 -15.22
CA CYS A 29 -5.87 -20.92 -15.35
C CYS A 29 -6.62 -20.88 -16.68
N GLY A 30 -6.26 -21.76 -17.63
CA GLY A 30 -6.94 -21.89 -18.91
C GLY A 30 -6.22 -21.23 -20.09
N LYS A 31 -6.81 -21.37 -21.27
CA LYS A 31 -6.16 -21.05 -22.56
C LYS A 31 -5.87 -19.57 -22.75
N LEU A 32 -6.70 -18.67 -22.22
CA LEU A 32 -6.53 -17.22 -22.35
C LEU A 32 -5.26 -16.75 -21.62
N PHE A 33 -4.98 -17.32 -20.44
CA PHE A 33 -3.76 -17.04 -19.68
C PHE A 33 -2.50 -17.51 -20.41
N GLN A 34 -2.54 -18.71 -21.00
CA GLN A 34 -1.43 -19.22 -21.81
C GLN A 34 -1.20 -18.33 -23.05
N ALA A 35 -2.26 -17.93 -23.76
CA ALA A 35 -2.16 -17.03 -24.90
C ALA A 35 -1.57 -15.66 -24.51
N ALA A 36 -1.96 -15.12 -23.35
CA ALA A 36 -1.39 -13.90 -22.79
C ALA A 36 0.10 -14.02 -22.46
N LYS A 37 0.51 -15.12 -21.81
CA LYS A 37 1.92 -15.43 -21.51
C LYS A 37 2.78 -15.56 -22.76
N ASP A 38 2.23 -16.17 -23.81
CA ASP A 38 2.94 -16.43 -25.07
C ASP A 38 2.91 -15.25 -26.05
N GLY A 39 2.16 -14.19 -25.75
CA GLY A 39 2.00 -13.06 -26.67
C GLY A 39 1.12 -13.35 -27.89
N ASN A 40 0.32 -14.43 -27.85
CA ASN A 40 -0.47 -14.89 -29.00
C ASN A 40 -1.79 -14.10 -29.14
N THR A 41 -1.69 -12.89 -29.70
CA THR A 41 -2.81 -11.95 -29.87
C THR A 41 -3.98 -12.53 -30.65
N LYS A 42 -3.72 -13.32 -31.71
CA LYS A 42 -4.76 -13.98 -32.51
C LYS A 42 -5.60 -14.94 -31.66
N LEU A 43 -4.93 -15.74 -30.80
CA LEU A 43 -5.62 -16.65 -29.91
C LEU A 43 -6.38 -15.91 -28.80
N ILE A 44 -5.83 -14.81 -28.28
CA ILE A 44 -6.52 -13.93 -27.32
C ILE A 44 -7.84 -13.43 -27.93
N GLU A 45 -7.79 -12.82 -29.11
CA GLU A 45 -8.96 -12.30 -29.82
C GLU A 45 -9.99 -13.40 -30.07
N GLN A 46 -9.55 -14.56 -30.56
CA GLN A 46 -10.44 -15.69 -30.81
C GLN A 46 -11.13 -16.19 -29.53
N LEU A 47 -10.39 -16.34 -28.42
CA LEU A 47 -10.94 -16.83 -27.16
C LEU A 47 -11.95 -15.85 -26.56
N VAL A 48 -11.65 -14.55 -26.58
CA VAL A 48 -12.57 -13.51 -26.11
C VAL A 48 -13.85 -13.49 -26.98
N LEU A 49 -13.73 -13.63 -28.30
CA LEU A 49 -14.88 -13.78 -29.21
C LEU A 49 -15.72 -15.03 -28.92
N GLN A 50 -15.10 -16.10 -28.42
CA GLN A 50 -15.78 -17.32 -27.99
C GLN A 50 -16.40 -17.22 -26.59
N GLY A 51 -16.35 -16.05 -25.95
CA GLY A 51 -16.94 -15.80 -24.64
C GLY A 51 -16.02 -16.10 -23.46
N ALA A 52 -14.71 -16.21 -23.67
CA ALA A 52 -13.76 -16.23 -22.55
C ALA A 52 -13.83 -14.91 -21.78
N ASP A 53 -13.92 -14.98 -20.46
CA ASP A 53 -13.90 -13.80 -19.59
C ASP A 53 -12.50 -13.17 -19.60
N ILE A 54 -12.41 -11.97 -20.20
CA ILE A 54 -11.16 -11.22 -20.35
C ILE A 54 -10.56 -10.76 -19.01
N ASN A 55 -11.40 -10.65 -17.98
CA ASN A 55 -11.04 -10.19 -16.65
C ASN A 55 -11.02 -11.33 -15.62
N GLN A 56 -11.08 -12.59 -16.07
CA GLN A 56 -11.04 -13.75 -15.18
C GLN A 56 -9.83 -13.66 -14.24
N GLN A 57 -10.05 -13.78 -12.94
CA GLN A 57 -8.97 -13.86 -11.94
C GLN A 57 -8.63 -15.31 -11.63
N CYS A 58 -7.35 -15.66 -11.68
CA CYS A 58 -6.88 -17.00 -11.34
C CYS A 58 -6.34 -17.07 -9.92
N MET A 59 -7.12 -17.63 -8.99
CA MET A 59 -6.71 -17.76 -7.58
C MET A 59 -5.45 -18.63 -7.38
N LYS A 60 -5.16 -19.54 -8.31
CA LYS A 60 -3.90 -20.32 -8.29
C LYS A 60 -2.66 -19.49 -8.63
N LEU A 61 -2.85 -18.30 -9.22
CA LEU A 61 -1.83 -17.33 -9.57
C LEU A 61 -2.04 -16.02 -8.80
N ASN A 62 -2.37 -16.09 -7.52
CA ASN A 62 -2.54 -14.89 -6.70
C ASN A 62 -3.59 -13.92 -7.28
N GLY A 63 -4.67 -14.42 -7.89
CA GLY A 63 -5.72 -13.56 -8.45
C GLY A 63 -5.34 -12.81 -9.73
N TYR A 64 -4.25 -13.19 -10.41
CA TYR A 64 -3.85 -12.57 -11.67
C TYR A 64 -4.93 -12.68 -12.75
N THR A 65 -5.02 -11.64 -13.59
CA THR A 65 -5.80 -11.62 -14.83
C THR A 65 -4.92 -11.96 -16.03
N PRO A 66 -5.50 -12.27 -17.20
CA PRO A 66 -4.73 -12.41 -18.45
C PRO A 66 -3.88 -11.16 -18.74
N LEU A 67 -4.39 -9.96 -18.46
CA LEU A 67 -3.66 -8.71 -18.67
C LEU A 67 -2.44 -8.59 -17.75
N ILE A 68 -2.57 -8.94 -16.47
CA ILE A 68 -1.44 -9.00 -15.52
C ILE A 68 -0.38 -10.00 -16.01
N VAL A 69 -0.81 -11.19 -16.47
CA VAL A 69 0.11 -12.20 -17.00
C VAL A 69 0.88 -11.70 -18.22
N ALA A 70 0.21 -11.06 -19.18
CA ALA A 70 0.88 -10.48 -20.34
C ALA A 70 1.91 -9.41 -19.96
N ALA A 71 1.57 -8.55 -18.99
CA ALA A 71 2.45 -7.48 -18.52
C ALA A 71 3.70 -8.02 -17.81
N ILE A 72 3.55 -8.98 -16.88
CA ILE A 72 4.68 -9.62 -16.18
C ILE A 72 5.54 -10.46 -17.13
N ALA A 73 4.94 -11.04 -18.18
CA ALA A 73 5.66 -11.81 -19.20
C ALA A 73 6.37 -10.92 -20.24
N GLY A 74 6.20 -9.59 -20.18
CA GLY A 74 6.79 -8.65 -21.15
C GLY A 74 6.14 -8.68 -22.54
N GLN A 75 4.96 -9.28 -22.67
CA GLN A 75 4.29 -9.47 -23.96
C GLN A 75 3.49 -8.22 -24.35
N VAL A 76 4.19 -7.16 -24.76
CA VAL A 76 3.60 -5.85 -25.07
C VAL A 76 2.45 -5.95 -26.08
N SER A 77 2.59 -6.77 -27.13
CA SER A 77 1.53 -6.98 -28.13
C SER A 77 0.26 -7.58 -27.53
N ALA A 78 0.39 -8.48 -26.55
CA ALA A 78 -0.76 -9.04 -25.83
C ALA A 78 -1.36 -8.03 -24.85
N VAL A 79 -0.55 -7.22 -24.19
CA VAL A 79 -1.04 -6.10 -23.36
C VAL A 79 -1.90 -5.16 -24.19
N GLU A 80 -1.42 -4.72 -25.36
CA GLU A 80 -2.19 -3.87 -26.27
C GLU A 80 -3.48 -4.53 -26.76
N ALA A 81 -3.42 -5.81 -27.14
CA ALA A 81 -4.60 -6.53 -27.61
C ALA A 81 -5.67 -6.65 -26.52
N LEU A 82 -5.28 -7.01 -25.31
CA LEU A 82 -6.19 -7.14 -24.16
C LEU A 82 -6.82 -5.79 -23.79
N LEU A 83 -6.04 -4.70 -23.78
CA LEU A 83 -6.56 -3.35 -23.52
C LEU A 83 -7.53 -2.87 -24.62
N ARG A 84 -7.22 -3.16 -25.91
CA ARG A 84 -8.16 -2.90 -27.03
C ARG A 84 -9.48 -3.64 -26.84
N LEU A 85 -9.41 -4.87 -26.34
CA LEU A 85 -10.56 -5.72 -26.02
C LEU A 85 -11.24 -5.36 -24.68
N LYS A 86 -10.88 -4.23 -24.06
CA LYS A 86 -11.47 -3.71 -22.81
C LYS A 86 -11.19 -4.55 -21.56
N ALA A 87 -10.04 -5.22 -21.50
CA ALA A 87 -9.53 -5.73 -20.23
C ALA A 87 -9.37 -4.58 -19.22
N ASP A 88 -9.75 -4.79 -17.96
CA ASP A 88 -9.67 -3.77 -16.91
C ASP A 88 -8.27 -3.78 -16.27
N PRO A 89 -7.45 -2.73 -16.47
CA PRO A 89 -6.11 -2.64 -15.88
C PRO A 89 -6.13 -2.34 -14.37
N ASN A 90 -7.29 -2.03 -13.78
CA ASN A 90 -7.41 -1.66 -12.36
C ASN A 90 -7.59 -2.86 -11.43
N ILE A 91 -7.81 -4.06 -11.99
CA ILE A 91 -7.91 -5.29 -11.19
C ILE A 91 -6.56 -5.56 -10.51
N ARG A 92 -6.62 -5.72 -9.19
CA ARG A 92 -5.47 -6.01 -8.34
C ARG A 92 -5.32 -7.52 -8.12
N ASP A 93 -4.09 -7.93 -7.82
CA ASP A 93 -3.82 -9.30 -7.39
C ASP A 93 -4.30 -9.53 -5.94
N SER A 94 -4.16 -10.75 -5.43
CA SER A 94 -4.61 -11.11 -4.08
C SER A 94 -3.86 -10.39 -2.96
N ASP A 95 -2.66 -9.86 -3.24
CA ASP A 95 -1.86 -9.05 -2.29
C ASP A 95 -2.17 -7.55 -2.44
N GLY A 96 -3.10 -7.17 -3.32
CA GLY A 96 -3.53 -5.80 -3.53
C GLY A 96 -2.63 -4.99 -4.46
N TYR A 97 -1.68 -5.61 -5.15
CA TYR A 97 -0.79 -4.92 -6.08
C TYR A 97 -1.48 -4.58 -7.40
N LYS A 98 -1.15 -3.40 -7.92
CA LYS A 98 -1.56 -2.94 -9.26
C LYS A 98 -0.73 -3.62 -10.35
N ILE A 99 -1.28 -3.73 -11.55
CA ILE A 99 -0.56 -4.28 -12.71
C ILE A 99 0.79 -3.59 -13.00
N SER A 100 0.85 -2.27 -12.84
CA SER A 100 2.08 -1.49 -13.07
C SER A 100 3.18 -1.87 -12.09
N LYS A 101 2.86 -2.06 -10.80
CA LYS A 101 3.80 -2.52 -9.77
C LYS A 101 4.37 -3.89 -10.12
N LEU A 102 3.50 -4.84 -10.44
CA LEU A 102 3.89 -6.21 -10.80
C LEU A 102 4.79 -6.24 -12.05
N ALA A 103 4.50 -5.42 -13.05
CA ALA A 103 5.33 -5.31 -14.24
C ALA A 103 6.71 -4.67 -13.94
N ILE A 104 6.77 -3.67 -13.06
CA ILE A 104 8.04 -3.05 -12.62
C ILE A 104 8.88 -4.07 -11.83
N ASP A 105 8.27 -4.83 -10.90
CA ASP A 105 8.97 -5.88 -10.14
C ASP A 105 9.52 -6.99 -11.05
N ALA A 106 8.81 -7.28 -12.14
CA ALA A 106 9.23 -8.22 -13.17
C ALA A 106 10.21 -7.63 -14.20
N ASN A 107 10.62 -6.37 -14.03
CA ASN A 107 11.51 -5.63 -14.92
C ASN A 107 11.00 -5.51 -16.38
N GLN A 108 9.68 -5.42 -16.57
CA GLN A 108 9.04 -5.34 -17.88
C GLN A 108 8.69 -3.89 -18.26
N MET A 109 9.72 -3.06 -18.42
CA MET A 109 9.58 -1.61 -18.62
C MET A 109 8.84 -1.22 -19.91
N ASP A 110 8.94 -2.01 -20.97
CA ASP A 110 8.18 -1.77 -22.20
C ASP A 110 6.67 -1.99 -21.99
N ALA A 111 6.30 -2.97 -21.19
CA ALA A 111 4.91 -3.19 -20.78
C ALA A 111 4.41 -2.04 -19.90
N VAL A 112 5.23 -1.54 -18.97
CA VAL A 112 4.91 -0.36 -18.14
C VAL A 112 4.68 0.87 -19.02
N THR A 113 5.56 1.12 -19.99
CA THR A 113 5.41 2.21 -20.95
C THR A 113 4.12 2.09 -21.76
N CYS A 114 3.77 0.87 -22.18
CA CYS A 114 2.51 0.61 -22.86
C CYS A 114 1.30 0.91 -21.96
N LEU A 115 1.31 0.44 -20.70
CA LEU A 115 0.24 0.71 -19.72
C LEU A 115 0.05 2.22 -19.51
N ILE A 116 1.13 2.99 -19.37
CA ILE A 116 1.09 4.46 -19.24
C ILE A 116 0.43 5.10 -20.47
N LYS A 117 0.81 4.69 -21.68
CA LYS A 117 0.18 5.18 -22.93
C LYS A 117 -1.32 4.91 -22.99
N TRP A 118 -1.78 3.84 -22.34
CA TRP A 118 -3.19 3.49 -22.21
C TRP A 118 -3.90 4.16 -21.04
N GLY A 119 -3.23 5.10 -20.34
CA GLY A 119 -3.81 5.87 -19.25
C GLY A 119 -3.81 5.14 -17.91
N VAL A 120 -3.07 4.05 -17.77
CA VAL A 120 -2.90 3.38 -16.47
C VAL A 120 -2.02 4.27 -15.59
N VAL A 121 -2.56 4.67 -14.44
CA VAL A 121 -1.82 5.48 -13.46
C VAL A 121 -0.72 4.65 -12.83
N VAL A 122 0.50 5.18 -12.84
CA VAL A 122 1.66 4.59 -12.17
C VAL A 122 2.01 5.42 -10.96
N THR A 123 2.16 4.75 -9.82
CA THR A 123 2.42 5.38 -8.52
C THR A 123 3.77 4.96 -7.94
N ASP A 124 4.51 4.09 -8.63
CA ASP A 124 5.77 3.54 -8.15
C ASP A 124 6.95 4.47 -8.49
N PRO A 125 7.72 4.96 -7.50
CA PRO A 125 8.78 5.94 -7.71
C PRO A 125 10.01 5.37 -8.45
N ARG A 126 10.07 4.07 -8.75
CA ARG A 126 11.16 3.53 -9.59
C ARG A 126 11.07 4.00 -11.04
N VAL A 127 9.94 4.56 -11.46
CA VAL A 127 9.75 5.17 -12.78
C VAL A 127 9.44 6.66 -12.63
N GLN A 128 9.79 7.46 -13.64
CA GLN A 128 9.69 8.92 -13.55
C GLN A 128 8.24 9.37 -13.35
N GLU A 129 7.29 8.77 -14.06
CA GLU A 129 5.86 9.06 -13.96
C GLU A 129 5.33 8.82 -12.55
N GLY A 130 5.82 7.79 -11.85
CA GLY A 130 5.45 7.52 -10.47
C GLY A 130 6.06 8.51 -9.49
N LYS A 131 7.32 8.96 -9.72
CA LYS A 131 7.93 10.04 -8.93
C LYS A 131 7.16 11.35 -9.07
N ASP A 132 6.81 11.70 -10.30
CA ASP A 132 6.08 12.93 -10.60
C ASP A 132 4.70 12.89 -9.95
N TRP A 133 3.99 11.76 -10.08
CA TRP A 133 2.69 11.56 -9.46
C TRP A 133 2.73 11.66 -7.94
N LEU A 134 3.68 10.99 -7.28
CA LEU A 134 3.86 11.05 -5.83
C LEU A 134 4.22 12.45 -5.36
N THR A 135 5.08 13.14 -6.10
CA THR A 135 5.46 14.53 -5.81
C THR A 135 4.25 15.46 -5.90
N GLU A 136 3.42 15.31 -6.93
CA GLU A 136 2.19 16.08 -7.05
C GLU A 136 1.25 15.85 -5.86
N GLN A 137 1.01 14.59 -5.48
CA GLN A 137 0.16 14.29 -4.33
C GLN A 137 0.74 14.85 -3.02
N TYR A 138 2.05 14.76 -2.85
CA TYR A 138 2.74 15.36 -1.72
C TYR A 138 2.52 16.88 -1.66
N GLU A 139 2.65 17.60 -2.77
CA GLU A 139 2.48 19.06 -2.77
C GLU A 139 1.05 19.49 -2.42
N LEU A 140 0.06 18.72 -2.90
CA LEU A 140 -1.35 18.93 -2.52
C LEU A 140 -1.53 18.74 -1.01
N MET A 141 -1.00 17.66 -0.44
CA MET A 141 -1.04 17.39 1.01
C MET A 141 -0.35 18.50 1.79
N TRP A 142 0.86 18.87 1.40
CA TRP A 142 1.66 19.90 2.06
C TRP A 142 0.96 21.26 2.08
N LYS A 143 0.23 21.62 1.01
CA LYS A 143 -0.55 22.87 0.90
C LYS A 143 -1.80 22.86 1.77
N ASP A 144 -2.48 21.71 1.86
CA ASP A 144 -3.75 21.59 2.58
C ASP A 144 -3.54 21.50 4.10
N VAL A 145 -2.45 20.90 4.55
CA VAL A 145 -2.07 20.89 5.98
C VAL A 145 -1.65 22.30 6.44
N LYS A 146 -2.51 22.92 7.27
CA LYS A 146 -2.34 24.29 7.77
C LYS A 146 -1.44 24.40 9.00
N ASP A 147 -1.46 23.39 9.85
CA ASP A 147 -0.62 23.36 11.05
C ASP A 147 0.84 23.08 10.64
N PRO A 148 1.80 23.99 10.91
CA PRO A 148 3.19 23.85 10.48
C PRO A 148 3.87 22.60 11.03
N ASP A 149 3.59 22.25 12.29
CA ASP A 149 4.15 21.07 12.97
C ASP A 149 3.60 19.77 12.39
N SER A 150 2.50 19.85 11.62
CA SER A 150 1.84 18.72 10.99
C SER A 150 2.29 18.41 9.56
N LYS A 151 3.08 19.29 8.95
CA LYS A 151 3.30 19.21 7.52
C LYS A 151 4.20 18.02 7.14
N PRO A 152 3.93 17.34 5.99
CA PRO A 152 4.71 16.17 5.57
C PRO A 152 6.20 16.46 5.39
N PRO A 153 7.14 15.84 6.12
CA PRO A 153 8.55 16.19 5.98
C PRO A 153 9.04 15.92 4.55
N ARG A 154 9.69 16.92 3.92
CA ARG A 154 10.19 16.78 2.53
C ARG A 154 11.19 15.64 2.38
N ALA A 155 11.98 15.41 3.42
CA ALA A 155 12.94 14.32 3.48
C ALA A 155 12.29 12.94 3.28
N VAL A 156 11.03 12.75 3.70
CA VAL A 156 10.29 11.49 3.50
C VAL A 156 9.96 11.29 2.02
N LEU A 157 9.47 12.33 1.33
CA LEU A 157 9.24 12.24 -0.12
C LEU A 157 10.55 12.00 -0.87
N ASP A 158 11.60 12.76 -0.54
CA ASP A 158 12.90 12.61 -1.19
C ASP A 158 13.46 11.20 -0.99
N TYR A 159 13.23 10.60 0.19
CA TYR A 159 13.59 9.23 0.45
C TYR A 159 12.76 8.24 -0.37
N ILE A 160 11.44 8.35 -0.38
CA ILE A 160 10.58 7.46 -1.17
C ILE A 160 10.94 7.55 -2.67
N ASN A 161 11.19 8.75 -3.20
CA ASN A 161 11.54 8.96 -4.60
C ASN A 161 12.91 8.39 -4.99
N ASN A 162 13.83 8.17 -4.05
CA ASN A 162 15.22 7.82 -4.37
C ASN A 162 15.72 6.52 -3.71
N GLY A 163 15.10 6.09 -2.63
CA GLY A 163 15.49 4.94 -1.81
C GLY A 163 14.53 3.76 -1.88
N TYR A 164 13.27 3.96 -2.29
CA TYR A 164 12.30 2.87 -2.45
C TYR A 164 12.77 1.82 -3.48
N PRO A 165 12.58 0.50 -3.23
CA PRO A 165 11.89 -0.13 -2.09
C PRO A 165 12.85 -0.58 -0.97
N ASN A 166 14.06 -0.03 -0.87
CA ASN A 166 15.06 -0.45 0.11
C ASN A 166 14.85 0.24 1.46
N GLY A 167 14.91 -0.52 2.57
CA GLY A 167 14.99 -0.10 3.99
C GLY A 167 13.95 0.94 4.48
N PRO A 168 13.72 1.11 5.78
CA PRO A 168 13.24 2.39 6.28
C PRO A 168 14.42 3.37 6.37
N TRP A 169 14.19 4.66 6.12
CA TRP A 169 15.18 5.70 6.38
C TRP A 169 14.53 6.89 7.06
N PRO A 170 15.23 7.58 7.97
CA PRO A 170 16.53 7.20 8.59
C PRO A 170 16.39 6.11 9.68
N ASP A 171 17.49 5.63 10.28
CA ASP A 171 17.45 4.67 11.40
C ASP A 171 16.65 5.20 12.60
N LYS A 172 16.73 6.52 12.85
CA LYS A 172 15.99 7.22 13.91
C LYS A 172 14.93 8.12 13.29
N ARG A 173 13.67 7.68 13.33
CA ARG A 173 12.55 8.36 12.70
C ARG A 173 11.77 9.20 13.72
N SER A 174 11.19 10.31 13.30
CA SER A 174 10.11 10.93 14.06
C SER A 174 8.79 10.19 13.82
N ILE A 175 7.80 10.41 14.68
CA ILE A 175 6.42 9.92 14.42
C ILE A 175 5.93 10.41 13.05
N LEU A 176 6.25 11.67 12.74
CA LEU A 176 5.84 12.31 11.50
C LEU A 176 6.49 11.64 10.29
N ASP A 177 7.76 11.23 10.38
CA ASP A 177 8.44 10.50 9.31
C ASP A 177 7.75 9.17 9.00
N VAL A 178 7.50 8.35 10.02
CA VAL A 178 6.87 7.04 9.82
C VAL A 178 5.44 7.19 9.31
N TYR A 179 4.70 8.16 9.85
CA TYR A 179 3.33 8.40 9.44
C TYR A 179 3.20 8.86 7.98
N TRP A 180 4.06 9.79 7.55
CA TRP A 180 4.03 10.24 6.16
C TRP A 180 4.65 9.22 5.20
N GLU A 181 5.64 8.43 5.64
CA GLU A 181 6.15 7.30 4.87
C GLU A 181 5.02 6.29 4.61
N HIS A 182 4.26 5.95 5.65
CA HIS A 182 3.07 5.10 5.57
C HIS A 182 2.06 5.59 4.52
N ILE A 183 1.69 6.89 4.55
CA ILE A 183 0.75 7.47 3.58
C ILE A 183 1.29 7.36 2.14
N LEU A 184 2.57 7.66 1.92
CA LEU A 184 3.16 7.59 0.59
C LEU A 184 3.28 6.13 0.10
N LEU A 185 3.57 5.17 0.98
CA LEU A 185 3.59 3.74 0.63
C LEU A 185 2.19 3.22 0.28
N GLN A 186 1.13 3.74 0.91
CA GLN A 186 -0.25 3.43 0.50
C GLN A 186 -0.56 3.92 -0.92
N TYR A 187 -0.07 5.10 -1.29
CA TYR A 187 -0.23 5.59 -2.65
C TYR A 187 0.48 4.71 -3.68
N ILE A 188 1.71 4.28 -3.35
CA ILE A 188 2.46 3.30 -4.14
C ILE A 188 1.63 2.01 -4.29
N GLY A 189 0.91 1.62 -3.24
CA GLY A 189 0.08 0.42 -3.19
C GLY A 189 0.87 -0.83 -2.83
N ASP A 190 1.96 -0.67 -2.05
CA ASP A 190 2.80 -1.76 -1.57
C ASP A 190 2.44 -2.10 -0.12
N GLN A 191 1.30 -2.78 0.07
CA GLN A 191 0.76 -3.07 1.39
C GLN A 191 1.72 -3.90 2.27
N PRO A 192 2.40 -4.95 1.76
CA PRO A 192 3.35 -5.70 2.58
C PRO A 192 4.53 -4.86 3.04
N LEU A 193 5.11 -4.03 2.16
CA LEU A 193 6.23 -3.17 2.53
C LEU A 193 5.80 -2.04 3.48
N ASP A 194 4.59 -1.51 3.30
CA ASP A 194 3.97 -0.59 4.23
C ASP A 194 3.90 -1.20 5.63
N ILE A 195 3.27 -2.37 5.78
CA ILE A 195 3.17 -3.10 7.06
C ILE A 195 4.56 -3.32 7.69
N GLN A 196 5.56 -3.70 6.88
CA GLN A 196 6.91 -3.95 7.37
C GLN A 196 7.59 -2.67 7.91
N ARG A 197 7.38 -1.53 7.26
CA ARG A 197 8.06 -0.27 7.58
C ARG A 197 7.32 0.57 8.61
N ASN A 198 6.06 0.24 8.86
CA ASN A 198 5.16 0.91 9.80
C ASN A 198 5.40 0.53 11.28
N VAL A 199 6.63 0.12 11.61
CA VAL A 199 7.09 -0.21 12.97
C VAL A 199 8.43 0.47 13.22
N SER A 200 8.60 1.11 14.38
CA SER A 200 9.88 1.67 14.81
C SER A 200 10.07 1.52 16.32
N THR A 201 11.29 1.17 16.71
CA THR A 201 11.72 0.98 18.11
C THR A 201 12.52 2.17 18.67
N ASP A 202 12.77 3.20 17.85
CA ASP A 202 13.62 4.34 18.22
C ASP A 202 13.04 5.64 17.63
N LEU A 203 11.93 6.09 18.21
CA LEU A 203 11.19 7.26 17.73
C LEU A 203 11.52 8.54 18.49
N ILE A 204 11.58 9.66 17.75
CA ILE A 204 11.77 11.01 18.32
C ILE A 204 10.43 11.74 18.34
N LEU A 205 10.02 12.19 19.52
CA LEU A 205 8.93 13.17 19.67
C LEU A 205 9.45 14.59 19.47
N PRO A 206 8.75 15.44 18.69
CA PRO A 206 9.03 16.87 18.72
C PRO A 206 8.71 17.42 20.12
N HIS A 207 9.53 18.34 20.60
CA HIS A 207 9.40 18.98 21.94
C HIS A 207 8.10 19.79 22.13
N SER A 208 7.22 19.89 21.13
CA SER A 208 6.02 20.73 21.14
C SER A 208 4.72 19.91 21.29
N GLY A 209 4.43 19.50 22.53
CA GLY A 209 3.05 19.22 22.96
C GLY A 209 2.79 17.82 23.51
N THR A 210 1.78 17.70 24.37
CA THR A 210 1.28 16.43 24.89
C THR A 210 0.71 15.57 23.75
N PHE A 211 0.82 14.24 23.85
CA PHE A 211 0.29 13.29 22.86
C PHE A 211 -1.16 13.56 22.43
N CYS A 212 -2.00 14.04 23.35
CA CYS A 212 -3.37 14.49 23.04
C CYS A 212 -3.41 15.53 21.92
N ARG A 213 -2.48 16.51 21.89
CA ARG A 213 -2.40 17.52 20.83
C ARG A 213 -1.96 16.93 19.49
N ILE A 214 -1.04 15.96 19.51
CA ILE A 214 -0.54 15.26 18.32
C ILE A 214 -1.66 14.42 17.69
N LEU A 215 -2.46 13.67 18.44
CA LEU A 215 -3.49 12.80 17.81
C LEU A 215 -4.83 13.50 17.56
N SER A 216 -5.26 14.42 18.44
CA SER A 216 -6.59 15.05 18.32
C SER A 216 -6.59 16.41 17.60
N GLY A 217 -5.46 17.14 17.63
CA GLY A 217 -5.32 18.52 17.16
C GLY A 217 -4.54 18.71 15.86
N HIS A 218 -3.81 17.69 15.42
CA HIS A 218 -2.87 17.78 14.30
C HIS A 218 -3.61 17.57 12.96
N ALA A 219 -3.68 18.63 12.16
CA ALA A 219 -4.47 18.67 10.93
C ALA A 219 -4.00 17.64 9.88
N GLY A 220 -2.72 17.23 9.95
CA GLY A 220 -2.13 16.24 9.04
C GLY A 220 -2.88 14.92 9.00
N TYR A 221 -3.31 14.41 10.16
CA TYR A 221 -3.99 13.09 10.26
C TYR A 221 -5.37 13.12 9.59
N LYS A 222 -6.13 14.18 9.85
CA LYS A 222 -7.47 14.37 9.28
C LYS A 222 -7.41 14.55 7.77
N GLU A 223 -6.38 15.25 7.30
CA GLU A 223 -6.19 15.53 5.88
C GLU A 223 -5.68 14.31 5.10
N ALA A 224 -4.78 13.52 5.69
CA ALA A 224 -4.35 12.24 5.14
C ALA A 224 -5.52 11.27 4.96
N ALA A 225 -6.36 11.11 5.99
CA ALA A 225 -7.56 10.27 5.91
C ALA A 225 -8.54 10.76 4.83
N ARG A 226 -8.71 12.08 4.69
CA ARG A 226 -9.57 12.70 3.66
C ARG A 226 -9.05 12.48 2.24
N LEU A 227 -7.73 12.53 2.04
CA LEU A 227 -7.11 12.40 0.72
C LEU A 227 -6.99 10.95 0.27
N LEU A 228 -6.69 10.03 1.20
CA LEU A 228 -6.83 8.59 0.94
C LEU A 228 -8.26 8.26 0.49
N TYR A 229 -9.28 8.81 1.16
CA TYR A 229 -10.68 8.68 0.75
C TYR A 229 -10.95 9.26 -0.65
N LYS A 230 -10.23 10.31 -1.08
CA LYS A 230 -10.44 10.93 -2.40
C LYS A 230 -9.74 10.16 -3.54
N ALA A 231 -8.51 9.69 -3.30
CA ALA A 231 -7.69 9.00 -4.30
C ALA A 231 -8.01 7.50 -4.41
N LEU A 232 -8.51 6.91 -3.31
CA LEU A 232 -9.05 5.57 -3.23
C LEU A 232 -10.52 5.68 -2.81
N PRO A 233 -11.43 6.10 -3.72
CA PRO A 233 -12.83 6.42 -3.41
C PRO A 233 -13.65 5.28 -2.80
N THR A 234 -13.12 4.06 -2.82
CA THR A 234 -13.68 2.84 -2.23
C THR A 234 -13.37 2.72 -0.74
N THR A 235 -12.43 3.51 -0.23
CA THR A 235 -11.82 3.35 1.10
C THR A 235 -12.31 4.39 2.09
N LYS A 236 -12.93 3.99 3.20
CA LYS A 236 -13.36 4.88 4.30
C LYS A 236 -12.59 4.58 5.59
N TYR A 237 -11.86 5.59 6.08
CA TYR A 237 -11.14 5.53 7.37
C TYR A 237 -11.90 6.26 8.46
N ILE A 238 -12.04 5.64 9.64
CA ILE A 238 -12.76 6.21 10.80
C ILE A 238 -11.92 6.01 12.05
N ILE A 239 -11.49 7.10 12.69
CA ILE A 239 -10.90 7.04 14.04
C ILE A 239 -12.04 6.78 15.03
N LYS A 240 -11.98 5.66 15.75
CA LYS A 240 -13.00 5.21 16.70
C LYS A 240 -12.75 5.72 18.12
N GLY A 241 -11.49 5.94 18.49
CA GLY A 241 -11.12 6.55 19.77
C GLY A 241 -9.65 6.43 20.13
N THR A 242 -9.20 7.25 21.07
CA THR A 242 -7.82 7.25 21.60
C THR A 242 -7.87 7.00 23.11
N VAL A 243 -7.06 6.07 23.60
CA VAL A 243 -6.90 5.74 25.01
C VAL A 243 -5.47 6.04 25.43
N VAL A 244 -5.31 6.71 26.56
CA VAL A 244 -4.02 6.90 27.22
C VAL A 244 -4.09 6.18 28.55
N ASP A 245 -3.11 5.33 28.85
CA ASP A 245 -3.07 4.63 30.14
C ASP A 245 -2.89 5.64 31.30
N GLU A 246 -3.27 5.24 32.51
CA GLU A 246 -3.27 6.12 33.69
C GLU A 246 -1.89 6.67 34.09
N LYS A 247 -0.82 6.20 33.43
CA LYS A 247 0.56 6.59 33.71
C LYS A 247 1.19 7.33 32.53
N ASP A 248 0.40 7.68 31.51
CA ASP A 248 0.86 8.26 30.24
C ASP A 248 1.98 7.47 29.57
N ARG A 249 2.00 6.14 29.73
CA ARG A 249 3.03 5.24 29.19
C ARG A 249 2.59 4.56 27.92
N TRP A 250 1.31 4.19 27.84
CA TRP A 250 0.76 3.58 26.64
C TRP A 250 -0.31 4.50 26.06
N VAL A 251 -0.15 4.82 24.78
CA VAL A 251 -1.20 5.45 23.98
C VAL A 251 -1.70 4.41 22.99
N THR A 252 -3.01 4.32 22.83
CA THR A 252 -3.65 3.37 21.92
C THR A 252 -4.74 4.07 21.13
N GLU A 253 -4.59 4.14 19.81
CA GLU A 253 -5.60 4.63 18.89
C GLU A 253 -6.30 3.46 18.23
N ARG A 254 -7.63 3.48 18.24
CA ARG A 254 -8.46 2.49 17.55
C ARG A 254 -9.09 3.14 16.34
N TRP A 255 -8.98 2.47 15.20
CA TRP A 255 -9.54 2.92 13.94
C TRP A 255 -10.23 1.80 13.19
N GLY A 256 -11.08 2.15 12.24
CA GLY A 256 -11.74 1.22 11.32
C GLY A 256 -11.44 1.56 9.87
N TYR A 257 -11.31 0.53 9.04
CA TYR A 257 -11.13 0.62 7.60
C TYR A 257 -12.23 -0.18 6.90
N LEU A 258 -12.82 0.41 5.88
CA LEU A 258 -13.79 -0.25 5.02
C LEU A 258 -13.45 0.04 3.56
N ASP A 259 -13.29 -1.03 2.79
CA ASP A 259 -13.31 -1.02 1.34
C ASP A 259 -14.55 -1.80 0.84
N THR A 260 -15.52 -1.07 0.27
CA THR A 260 -16.79 -1.64 -0.17
C THR A 260 -16.69 -2.45 -1.46
N ASP A 261 -15.72 -2.13 -2.30
CA ASP A 261 -15.61 -2.67 -3.65
C ASP A 261 -14.86 -4.01 -3.62
N TYR A 262 -13.88 -4.10 -2.72
CA TYR A 262 -13.10 -5.31 -2.50
C TYR A 262 -13.57 -6.12 -1.26
N LYS A 263 -14.67 -5.70 -0.61
CA LYS A 263 -15.24 -6.32 0.59
C LYS A 263 -14.21 -6.50 1.72
N LEU A 264 -13.27 -5.57 1.84
CA LEU A 264 -12.24 -5.60 2.87
C LEU A 264 -12.69 -4.73 4.04
N GLN A 265 -12.80 -5.32 5.22
CA GLN A 265 -13.27 -4.62 6.41
C GLN A 265 -12.31 -4.93 7.55
N VAL A 266 -11.64 -3.90 8.06
CA VAL A 266 -10.87 -3.96 9.31
C VAL A 266 -11.70 -3.26 10.37
N GLU A 267 -12.30 -4.07 11.24
CA GLU A 267 -13.17 -3.56 12.30
C GLU A 267 -12.38 -2.99 13.49
N ASP A 268 -11.07 -3.22 13.57
CA ASP A 268 -10.30 -2.85 14.75
C ASP A 268 -8.79 -2.74 14.49
N GLY A 269 -8.38 -1.73 13.72
CA GLY A 269 -6.97 -1.36 13.64
C GLY A 269 -6.54 -0.69 14.94
N ILE A 270 -5.33 -1.01 15.40
CA ILE A 270 -4.81 -0.51 16.67
C ILE A 270 -3.41 0.04 16.46
N ASP A 271 -3.24 1.32 16.76
CA ASP A 271 -1.93 1.95 16.83
C ASP A 271 -1.56 2.12 18.29
N ALA A 272 -0.47 1.49 18.73
CA ALA A 272 -0.01 1.48 20.11
C ALA A 272 1.39 2.08 20.24
N PHE A 273 1.57 2.92 21.26
CA PHE A 273 2.81 3.65 21.52
C PHE A 273 3.23 3.42 22.97
N LEU A 274 4.47 2.99 23.22
CA LEU A 274 5.09 2.91 24.54
C LEU A 274 6.04 4.09 24.77
N ILE A 275 5.86 4.81 25.86
CA ILE A 275 6.63 6.00 26.22
C ILE A 275 7.62 5.67 27.35
N ASN A 276 8.90 5.95 27.11
CA ASN A 276 9.98 5.88 28.08
C ASN A 276 9.79 6.96 29.16
N LYS A 277 9.82 6.54 30.42
CA LYS A 277 9.54 7.41 31.57
C LYS A 277 10.59 8.50 31.82
N GLU A 278 11.84 8.25 31.46
CA GLU A 278 12.97 9.14 31.82
C GLU A 278 13.28 10.15 30.72
N THR A 279 13.05 9.76 29.47
CA THR A 279 13.37 10.56 28.29
C THR A 279 12.14 11.15 27.62
N GLU A 280 10.95 10.75 28.04
CA GLU A 280 9.66 11.07 27.42
C GLU A 280 9.57 10.69 25.94
N LYS A 281 10.45 9.79 25.44
CA LYS A 281 10.46 9.32 24.05
C LYS A 281 9.61 8.07 23.85
N ILE A 282 9.18 7.80 22.63
CA ILE A 282 8.55 6.52 22.31
C ILE A 282 9.64 5.44 22.17
N GLU A 283 9.55 4.38 22.99
CA GLU A 283 10.38 3.17 22.86
C GLU A 283 9.83 2.21 21.82
N VAL A 284 8.51 2.18 21.64
CA VAL A 284 7.87 1.27 20.68
C VAL A 284 6.67 1.97 20.07
N MET A 285 6.62 2.02 18.75
CA MET A 285 5.39 2.31 18.01
C MET A 285 5.03 1.11 17.16
N MET A 286 3.78 0.69 17.32
CA MET A 286 3.15 -0.34 16.53
C MET A 286 1.94 0.28 15.86
N ILE A 287 2.00 0.50 14.55
CA ILE A 287 0.81 0.83 13.77
C ILE A 287 0.37 -0.50 13.17
N ASN A 288 -0.72 -1.05 13.71
CA ASN A 288 -1.04 -2.45 13.51
C ASN A 288 -2.40 -2.62 12.81
N PHE A 289 -2.38 -3.39 11.74
CA PHE A 289 -3.57 -3.89 11.08
C PHE A 289 -3.95 -5.21 11.73
N SER A 290 -5.15 -5.34 12.30
CA SER A 290 -5.70 -6.69 12.51
C SER A 290 -6.12 -7.25 11.15
N VAL A 291 -5.20 -7.93 10.45
CA VAL A 291 -5.54 -8.67 9.23
C VAL A 291 -5.86 -10.10 9.65
N GLY A 292 -7.14 -10.36 9.87
CA GLY A 292 -7.65 -11.71 10.03
C GLY A 292 -9.09 -11.78 9.51
N PRO A 293 -9.46 -12.80 8.72
CA PRO A 293 -10.86 -13.04 8.42
C PRO A 293 -11.57 -13.33 9.75
N THR A 294 -12.73 -12.71 9.97
CA THR A 294 -13.68 -13.17 10.99
C THR A 294 -14.13 -14.58 10.60
N GLY A 295 -13.37 -15.56 11.06
CA GLY A 295 -13.57 -16.98 10.82
C GLY A 295 -13.55 -17.75 12.13
N SER A 296 -14.60 -17.53 12.94
CA SER A 296 -15.34 -18.56 13.67
C SER A 296 -16.56 -17.93 14.32
#